data_AF-A0A383B2U3-F1
#
_entry.id   AF-A0A383B2U3-F1
#
_cell.length_a   1.000
_cell.length_b   1.000
_cell.length_c   1.000
_cell.angle_alpha   90.00
_cell.angle_beta   90.00
_cell.angle_gamma   90.00
#
_symmetry.space_group_name_H-M   'P 1'
#
loop_
_entity.id
_entity.type
_entity.pdbx_description
1 polymer ?
#
loop_
_entity_poly.entity_id
_entity_poly.type
_entity_poly.pdbx_seq_one_letter_code
_entity_poly.pdbx_strand_id
1 'polypeptide(L)'
;MNKRLKKPMNKQDKQDLELILYRLQEQDKSVVKLEKHFHSQLKEIHTDISFIKENLFNPNEGLWAETKLNTQHRESTTKWRTVIGGGFIALLIKNIWEMFTR
;
A
#
# COMPACT_ATOMS: atom_id res chain seq x y z
N MET A 1 -55.18 16.60 39.69
CA MET A 1 -55.12 16.36 38.23
C MET A 1 -54.25 17.45 37.61
N ASN A 2 -52.94 17.22 37.48
CA ASN A 2 -51.99 18.24 37.01
C ASN A 2 -52.18 18.47 35.51
N LYS A 3 -52.96 19.50 35.17
CA LYS A 3 -53.00 20.07 33.82
C LYS A 3 -51.62 20.69 33.56
N ARG A 4 -50.67 19.89 33.08
CA ARG A 4 -49.46 20.43 32.42
C ARG A 4 -50.00 21.27 31.26
N LEU A 5 -49.99 22.58 31.44
CA LEU A 5 -50.37 23.56 30.45
C LEU A 5 -49.58 23.25 29.18
N LYS A 6 -50.25 22.67 28.17
CA LYS A 6 -49.72 22.66 26.81
C LYS A 6 -49.69 24.13 26.39
N LYS A 7 -48.53 24.78 26.55
CA LYS A 7 -48.31 26.12 26.02
C LYS A 7 -48.61 26.04 24.53
N PRO A 8 -49.59 26.78 23.99
CA PRO A 8 -49.86 26.76 22.57
C PRO A 8 -48.61 27.25 21.85
N MET A 9 -48.12 26.44 20.91
CA MET A 9 -46.91 26.71 20.12
C MET A 9 -46.98 28.13 19.53
N ASN A 10 -46.06 29.00 19.94
CA ASN A 10 -46.02 30.39 19.50
C ASN A 10 -45.52 30.45 18.04
N LYS A 11 -45.73 31.58 17.36
CA LYS A 11 -45.22 31.81 15.99
C LYS A 11 -43.70 31.64 15.90
N GLN A 12 -42.97 32.05 16.94
CA GLN A 12 -41.52 31.88 17.03
C GLN A 12 -41.12 30.39 17.13
N ASP A 13 -41.81 29.62 17.97
CA ASP A 13 -41.56 28.17 18.12
C ASP A 13 -41.74 27.42 16.78
N LYS A 14 -42.68 27.86 15.93
CA LYS A 14 -42.87 27.30 14.58
C LYS A 14 -41.70 27.59 13.65
N GLN A 15 -41.19 28.82 13.67
CA GLN A 15 -40.05 29.24 12.85
C GLN A 15 -38.77 28.50 13.26
N ASP A 16 -38.55 28.33 14.57
CA ASP A 16 -37.40 27.59 15.09
C ASP A 16 -37.46 26.11 14.69
N LEU A 17 -38.65 25.49 14.73
CA LEU A 17 -38.85 24.11 14.26
C LEU A 17 -38.59 23.95 12.76
N GLU A 18 -39.03 24.91 11.93
CA GLU A 18 -38.75 24.92 10.49
C GLU A 18 -37.23 25.05 10.22
N LEU A 19 -36.53 25.90 10.96
CA LEU A 19 -35.08 26.04 10.85
C LEU A 19 -34.34 24.76 11.26
N ILE A 20 -34.78 24.10 12.33
CA ILE A 20 -34.21 22.81 12.78
C ILE A 20 -34.43 21.74 11.70
N LEU A 21 -35.63 21.64 11.14
CA LEU A 21 -35.93 20.71 10.05
C LEU A 21 -35.05 20.96 8.83
N TYR A 22 -34.87 22.22 8.44
CA TYR A 22 -33.98 22.59 7.34
C TYR A 22 -32.54 22.17 7.60
N ARG A 23 -32.01 22.41 8.80
CA ARG A 23 -30.64 22.00 9.17
C ARG A 23 -30.49 20.48 9.21
N LEU A 24 -31.50 19.75 9.69
CA LEU A 24 -31.51 18.29 9.68
C LEU A 24 -31.49 17.74 8.24
N GLN A 25 -32.30 18.32 7.35
CA GLN A 25 -32.30 17.96 5.93
C GLN A 25 -30.95 18.27 5.26
N GLU A 26 -30.32 19.39 5.61
CA GLU A 26 -29.00 19.74 5.06
C GLU A 26 -27.89 18.83 5.60
N GLN A 27 -27.98 18.44 6.87
CA GLN A 27 -27.10 17.44 7.46
C GLN A 27 -27.25 16.08 6.77
N ASP A 28 -28.48 15.63 6.50
CA ASP A 28 -28.74 14.38 5.79
C ASP A 28 -28.09 14.37 4.39
N LYS A 29 -28.23 15.46 3.62
CA LYS A 29 -27.52 15.61 2.33
C LYS A 29 -26.00 15.55 2.49
N SER A 30 -25.46 16.15 3.56
CA SER A 30 -24.02 16.14 3.82
C SER A 30 -23.50 14.73 4.12
N VAL A 31 -24.27 13.93 4.86
CA VAL A 31 -23.96 12.52 5.16
C VAL A 31 -24.01 11.68 3.90
N VAL A 32 -25.04 11.82 3.07
CA VAL A 32 -25.15 11.10 1.80
C VAL A 32 -24.00 11.46 0.85
N LYS A 33 -23.59 12.73 0.81
CA LYS A 33 -22.43 13.16 0.01
C LYS A 33 -21.15 12.52 0.56
N LEU A 34 -20.97 12.51 1.87
CA LEU A 34 -19.81 11.93 2.52
C LEU A 34 -19.70 10.42 2.25
N GLU A 35 -20.80 9.69 2.36
CA GLU A 35 -20.89 8.25 2.05
C GLU A 35 -20.47 7.97 0.60
N LYS A 36 -20.98 8.76 -0.36
CA LYS A 36 -20.58 8.66 -1.77
C LYS A 36 -19.09 8.89 -1.97
N HIS A 37 -18.53 9.91 -1.34
CA HIS A 37 -17.09 10.19 -1.41
C HIS A 37 -16.25 9.06 -0.80
N PHE A 38 -16.66 8.51 0.34
CA PHE A 38 -15.98 7.35 0.94
C PHE A 38 -16.03 6.12 0.04
N HIS A 39 -17.19 5.79 -0.50
CA HIS A 39 -17.32 4.65 -1.42
C HIS A 39 -16.45 4.82 -2.67
N SER A 40 -16.36 6.02 -3.24
CA SER A 40 -15.48 6.31 -4.38
C SER A 40 -14.01 6.12 -4.01
N GLN A 41 -13.56 6.76 -2.93
CA GLN A 41 -12.15 6.68 -2.51
C GLN A 41 -11.74 5.26 -2.11
N LEU A 42 -12.61 4.51 -1.43
CA LEU A 42 -12.35 3.11 -1.10
C LEU A 42 -12.21 2.25 -2.35
N LYS A 43 -13.00 2.52 -3.39
CA LYS A 43 -12.90 1.81 -4.68
C LYS A 43 -11.58 2.12 -5.39
N GLU A 44 -11.14 3.39 -5.37
CA GLU A 44 -9.84 3.80 -5.91
C GLU A 44 -8.69 3.11 -5.16
N ILE A 45 -8.69 3.18 -3.82
CA ILE A 45 -7.70 2.50 -2.97
C ILE A 45 -7.65 1.00 -3.25
N HIS A 46 -8.80 0.35 -3.39
CA HIS A 46 -8.84 -1.09 -3.68
C HIS A 46 -8.23 -1.42 -5.04
N THR A 47 -8.43 -0.56 -6.03
CA THR A 47 -7.86 -0.68 -7.37
C THR A 47 -6.34 -0.52 -7.32
N ASP A 48 -5.84 0.50 -6.61
CA ASP A 48 -4.42 0.77 -6.45
C ASP A 48 -3.70 -0.38 -5.73
N ILE A 49 -4.30 -0.91 -4.65
CA ILE A 49 -3.75 -2.06 -3.91
C ILE A 49 -3.67 -3.29 -4.82
N SER A 50 -4.71 -3.54 -5.61
CA SER A 50 -4.74 -4.67 -6.53
C SER A 50 -3.66 -4.54 -7.61
N PHE A 51 -3.50 -3.34 -8.18
CA PHE A 51 -2.43 -3.05 -9.13
C PHE A 51 -1.03 -3.24 -8.52
N ILE A 52 -0.78 -2.71 -7.33
CA ILE A 52 0.49 -2.88 -6.60
C ILE A 52 0.78 -4.36 -6.36
N LYS A 53 -0.24 -5.12 -5.93
CA LYS A 53 -0.09 -6.54 -5.65
C LYS A 53 0.24 -7.32 -6.92
N GLU A 54 -0.43 -7.03 -8.02
CA GLU A 54 -0.25 -7.74 -9.29
C GLU A 54 1.06 -7.38 -10.00
N ASN A 55 1.49 -6.12 -9.96
CA ASN A 55 2.68 -5.68 -10.70
C ASN A 55 3.98 -5.74 -9.88
N LEU A 56 3.92 -5.45 -8.58
CA LEU A 56 5.12 -5.42 -7.74
C LEU A 56 5.36 -6.74 -7.02
N PHE A 57 4.28 -7.40 -6.54
CA PHE A 57 4.38 -8.55 -5.64
C PHE A 57 3.89 -9.88 -6.22
N ASN A 58 3.57 -9.93 -7.52
CA ASN A 58 3.30 -11.21 -8.17
C ASN A 58 4.55 -12.09 -8.08
N PRO A 59 4.46 -13.30 -7.51
CA PRO A 59 5.62 -14.15 -7.26
C PRO A 59 6.30 -14.66 -8.54
N ASN A 60 5.60 -14.65 -9.68
CA ASN A 60 6.11 -15.18 -10.95
C ASN A 60 6.61 -14.08 -11.89
N GLU A 61 5.89 -12.96 -11.96
CA GLU A 61 6.11 -11.90 -12.97
C GLU A 61 6.21 -10.49 -12.36
N GLY A 62 6.15 -10.38 -11.03
CA GLY A 62 6.23 -9.10 -10.35
C GLY A 62 7.66 -8.56 -10.31
N LEU A 63 7.80 -7.24 -10.28
CA LEU A 63 9.10 -6.55 -10.25
C LEU A 63 10.02 -7.02 -9.11
N TRP A 64 9.43 -7.40 -7.97
CA TRP A 64 10.18 -7.95 -6.82
C TRP A 64 10.75 -9.35 -7.10
N ALA A 65 10.01 -10.20 -7.81
CA ALA A 65 10.48 -11.52 -8.20
C ALA A 65 11.68 -11.43 -9.15
N GLU A 66 11.61 -10.55 -10.15
CA GLU A 66 12.72 -10.28 -11.06
C GLU A 66 13.94 -9.70 -10.33
N THR A 67 13.73 -8.73 -9.45
CA THR A 67 14.81 -8.11 -8.67
C THR A 67 15.50 -9.12 -7.76
N LYS A 68 14.73 -10.02 -7.13
CA LYS A 68 15.26 -11.10 -6.31
C LYS A 68 16.07 -12.09 -7.14
N LEU A 69 15.54 -12.52 -8.29
CA LEU A 69 16.25 -13.43 -9.20
C LEU A 69 17.57 -12.81 -9.70
N ASN A 70 17.57 -11.53 -10.07
CA ASN A 70 18.77 -10.80 -10.49
C ASN A 70 19.82 -10.73 -9.35
N THR A 71 19.38 -10.46 -8.12
CA THR A 71 20.27 -10.46 -6.94
C THR A 71 20.89 -11.84 -6.73
N GLN A 72 20.09 -12.91 -6.80
CA GLN A 72 20.58 -14.29 -6.70
C GLN A 72 21.57 -14.63 -7.82
N HIS A 73 21.33 -14.18 -9.04
CA HIS A 73 22.25 -14.38 -10.17
C HIS A 73 23.59 -13.67 -9.94
N ARG A 74 23.58 -12.43 -9.43
CA ARG A 74 24.79 -11.68 -9.10
C ARG A 74 25.59 -12.36 -7.99
N GLU A 75 24.93 -12.84 -6.94
CA GLU A 75 25.59 -13.59 -5.86
C GLU A 75 26.22 -14.88 -6.38
N SER A 76 25.46 -15.66 -7.16
CA SER A 76 25.95 -16.91 -7.75
C SER A 76 27.16 -16.67 -8.66
N THR A 77 27.08 -15.68 -9.56
CA THR A 77 28.17 -15.32 -10.46
C THR A 77 29.41 -14.83 -9.69
N THR A 78 29.21 -14.07 -8.62
CA THR A 78 30.32 -13.61 -7.76
C THR A 78 30.99 -14.80 -7.07
N LYS A 79 30.22 -15.73 -6.51
CA LYS A 79 30.74 -16.96 -5.90
C LYS A 79 31.56 -17.77 -6.91
N TRP A 80 31.04 -17.99 -8.12
CA TRP A 80 31.76 -18.69 -9.18
C TRP A 80 33.05 -17.98 -9.59
N ARG A 81 33.03 -16.65 -9.71
CA ARG A 81 34.22 -15.86 -10.01
C ARG A 81 35.29 -16.03 -8.93
N THR A 82 34.90 -16.04 -7.66
CA THR A 82 35.83 -16.25 -6.54
C THR A 82 36.41 -17.66 -6.54
N VAL A 83 35.60 -18.70 -6.76
CA VAL A 83 36.06 -20.10 -6.81
C VAL A 83 37.02 -20.32 -7.97
N ILE A 84 36.67 -19.86 -9.17
CA ILE A 84 37.52 -19.98 -10.36
C ILE A 84 38.79 -19.14 -10.21
N GLY A 85 38.66 -17.90 -9.72
CA GLY A 85 39.81 -17.01 -9.49
C GLY A 85 40.79 -17.57 -8.46
N GLY A 86 40.29 -18.14 -7.36
CA GLY A 86 41.12 -18.81 -6.36
C GLY A 86 41.85 -20.03 -6.93
N GLY A 87 41.16 -20.87 -7.71
CA GLY A 87 41.77 -22.01 -8.40
C GLY A 87 42.85 -21.60 -9.39
N PHE A 88 42.60 -20.55 -10.17
CA PHE A 88 43.56 -20.02 -11.13
C PHE A 88 44.82 -19.45 -10.44
N ILE A 89 44.65 -18.66 -9.37
CA ILE A 89 45.78 -18.11 -8.60
C ILE A 89 46.58 -19.25 -7.94
N ALA A 90 45.92 -20.27 -7.39
CA ALA A 90 46.60 -21.42 -6.81
C ALA A 90 47.45 -22.18 -7.83
N LEU A 91 46.93 -22.39 -9.04
CA LEU A 91 47.69 -23.01 -10.14
C LEU A 91 48.86 -22.14 -10.60
N LEU A 92 48.69 -20.81 -10.66
CA LEU A 92 49.79 -19.89 -10.97
C LEU A 92 50.91 -19.97 -9.93
N ILE A 93 50.58 -19.91 -8.64
CA ILE A 93 51.55 -20.03 -7.55
C ILE A 93 52.26 -21.37 -7.62
N LYS A 94 51.52 -22.46 -7.85
CA LYS A 94 52.10 -23.81 -8.01
C LYS A 94 53.08 -23.87 -9.18
N ASN A 95 52.69 -23.38 -10.35
CA ASN A 95 53.56 -23.37 -11.54
C ASN A 95 54.83 -22.54 -11.31
N ILE A 96 54.71 -21.39 -10.64
CA ILE A 96 55.86 -20.54 -10.29
C ILE A 96 56.79 -21.28 -9.33
N TRP A 97 56.25 -21.91 -8.27
CA TRP A 97 57.04 -22.67 -7.31
C TRP A 97 57.78 -23.83 -7.98
N GLU A 98 57.10 -24.60 -8.84
CA GLU A 98 57.72 -25.70 -9.59
C GLU A 98 58.81 -25.22 -10.57
N MET A 99 58.71 -24.02 -11.13
CA MET A 99 59.77 -23.44 -11.97
C MET A 99 61.02 -23.01 -11.17
N PHE A 100 60.86 -22.62 -9.90
CA PHE A 100 61.97 -22.20 -9.03
C PHE A 100 62.59 -23.34 -8.20
N THR A 101 61.86 -24.45 -8.02
CA THR A 101 62.34 -25.65 -7.29
C THR A 101 62.76 -26.80 -8.20
N ARG A 102 62.60 -26.65 -9.53
CA ARG A 102 63.32 -27.44 -10.54
C ARG A 102 64.67 -26.82 -10.85
#